data_AF-A0A3D4BX58-F1
#
_entry.id   AF-A0A3D4BX58-F1
#
_cell.length_a   1.000
_cell.length_b   1.000
_cell.length_c   1.000
_cell.angle_alpha   90.00
_cell.angle_beta   90.00
_cell.angle_gamma   90.00
#
_symmetry.space_group_name_H-M   'P 1'
#
loop_
_entity.id
_entity.type
_entity.pdbx_description
1 polymer ?
#
loop_
_entity_poly.entity_id
_entity_poly.type
_entity_poly.pdbx_seq_one_letter_code
_entity_poly.pdbx_strand_id
1 'polypeptide(L)'
;EEWTFSIIDPLFDFFREKTGLVSDEYDVFGHSAGAQFAHRFLFFKPDARHKRVVSASAGWYTMPDPSVNFPYGLKKSPLESSSLQTVFAAPLTVIVGLKDNDPNASSLRHNSQADAQGDDRLERAQYFYYQSLQLAQTANLDFGWKYQSLPNVDHDFNATSTAAANILYK
;
A
#
# COMPACT_ATOMS: atom_id res chain seq x y z
N GLU A 1 -11.04 9.24 17.13
CA GLU A 1 -12.08 8.77 16.19
C GLU A 1 -12.06 9.50 14.84
N GLU A 2 -11.02 10.29 14.52
CA GLU A 2 -10.85 10.90 13.20
C GLU A 2 -9.55 10.39 12.56
N TRP A 3 -9.68 9.44 11.64
CA TRP A 3 -8.60 9.04 10.73
C TRP A 3 -8.98 9.49 9.33
N THR A 4 -8.03 10.04 8.58
CA THR A 4 -8.25 10.45 7.19
C THR A 4 -8.82 9.31 6.33
N PHE A 5 -8.51 8.06 6.67
CA PHE A 5 -9.07 6.87 6.04
C PHE A 5 -10.60 6.76 6.14
N SER A 6 -11.20 7.24 7.23
CA SER A 6 -12.65 7.10 7.47
C SER A 6 -13.51 7.90 6.50
N ILE A 7 -12.95 8.82 5.70
CA ILE A 7 -13.73 9.66 4.78
C ILE A 7 -13.98 9.00 3.41
N ILE A 8 -13.23 7.95 3.05
CA ILE A 8 -13.25 7.42 1.69
C ILE A 8 -14.61 6.78 1.35
N ASP A 9 -15.17 5.96 2.24
CA ASP A 9 -16.50 5.37 2.01
C ASP A 9 -17.61 6.43 1.96
N PRO A 10 -17.72 7.39 2.90
CA PRO A 10 -18.69 8.49 2.78
C PRO A 10 -18.53 9.31 1.50
N LEU A 11 -17.29 9.57 1.06
CA LEU A 11 -17.02 10.29 -0.18
C LEU A 11 -17.47 9.47 -1.39
N PHE A 12 -17.24 8.16 -1.38
CA PHE A 12 -17.72 7.26 -2.42
C PHE A 12 -19.26 7.25 -2.49
N ASP A 13 -19.96 7.17 -1.34
CA ASP A 13 -21.44 7.27 -1.31
C ASP A 13 -21.94 8.58 -1.91
N PHE A 14 -21.29 9.70 -1.56
CA PHE A 14 -21.62 10.99 -2.13
C PHE A 14 -21.50 10.98 -3.67
N PHE A 15 -20.40 10.44 -4.21
CA PHE A 15 -20.25 10.34 -5.67
C PHE A 15 -21.27 9.39 -6.30
N ARG A 16 -21.58 8.25 -5.65
CA ARG A 16 -22.62 7.34 -6.13
C ARG A 16 -23.97 8.03 -6.26
N GLU A 17 -24.38 8.76 -5.23
CA GLU A 17 -25.63 9.52 -5.23
C GLU A 17 -25.65 10.58 -6.34
N LYS A 18 -24.54 11.30 -6.55
CA LYS A 18 -24.48 12.39 -7.55
C LYS A 18 -24.34 11.92 -9.00
N THR A 19 -23.78 10.75 -9.23
CA THR A 19 -23.48 10.26 -10.59
C THR A 19 -24.40 9.12 -11.05
N GLY A 20 -25.17 8.52 -10.14
CA GLY A 20 -25.95 7.32 -10.42
C GLY A 20 -25.09 6.05 -10.54
N LEU A 21 -23.87 6.05 -9.98
CA LEU A 21 -22.98 4.89 -10.00
C LEU A 21 -23.59 3.75 -9.17
N VAL A 22 -23.89 2.63 -9.84
CA VAL A 22 -24.50 1.45 -9.21
C VAL A 22 -23.48 0.51 -8.55
N SER A 23 -22.18 0.67 -8.81
CA SER A 23 -21.14 -0.17 -8.21
C SER A 23 -21.08 0.04 -6.69
N ASP A 24 -20.98 -1.05 -5.94
CA ASP A 24 -20.86 -1.04 -4.48
C ASP A 24 -19.41 -1.00 -3.97
N GLU A 25 -18.43 -1.03 -4.87
CA GLU A 25 -17.01 -1.05 -4.52
C GLU A 25 -16.22 -0.06 -5.38
N TYR A 26 -15.00 0.26 -4.99
CA TYR A 26 -14.08 1.10 -5.75
C TYR A 26 -12.65 0.54 -5.74
N ASP A 27 -11.89 0.83 -6.78
CA ASP A 27 -10.46 0.56 -6.77
C ASP A 27 -9.69 1.75 -6.20
N VAL A 28 -8.56 1.48 -5.55
CA VAL A 28 -7.69 2.49 -4.96
C VAL A 28 -6.33 2.44 -5.63
N PHE A 29 -5.83 3.59 -6.10
CA PHE A 29 -4.47 3.75 -6.57
C PHE A 29 -3.80 4.90 -5.81
N GLY A 30 -2.55 4.70 -5.42
CA GLY A 30 -1.71 5.75 -4.87
C GLY A 30 -0.27 5.63 -5.35
N HIS A 31 0.35 6.78 -5.62
CA HIS A 31 1.76 6.91 -5.97
C HIS A 31 2.51 7.68 -4.87
N SER A 32 3.74 7.29 -4.54
CA SER A 32 4.60 7.99 -3.57
C SER A 32 3.93 8.16 -2.19
N ALA A 33 3.70 9.37 -1.70
CA ALA A 33 2.93 9.59 -0.47
C ALA A 33 1.49 9.02 -0.57
N GLY A 34 0.87 9.05 -1.74
CA GLY A 34 -0.43 8.43 -2.00
C GLY A 34 -0.38 6.90 -1.89
N ALA A 35 0.75 6.27 -2.22
CA ALA A 35 0.96 4.84 -2.01
C ALA A 35 1.04 4.49 -0.52
N GLN A 36 1.62 5.40 0.28
CA GLN A 36 1.57 5.29 1.74
C GLN A 36 0.14 5.35 2.25
N PHE A 37 -0.67 6.25 1.71
CA PHE A 37 -2.09 6.31 2.04
C PHE A 37 -2.81 5.02 1.63
N ALA A 38 -2.61 4.55 0.39
CA ALA A 38 -3.32 3.39 -0.16
C ALA A 38 -3.11 2.10 0.66
N HIS A 39 -1.87 1.73 0.97
CA HIS A 39 -1.64 0.50 1.76
C HIS A 39 -2.11 0.67 3.22
N ARG A 40 -1.95 1.86 3.82
CA ARG A 40 -2.46 2.12 5.16
C ARG A 40 -3.99 2.13 5.19
N PHE A 41 -4.63 2.61 4.13
CA PHE A 41 -6.08 2.56 4.01
C PHE A 41 -6.57 1.11 4.07
N LEU A 42 -5.94 0.20 3.32
CA LEU A 42 -6.20 -1.24 3.43
C LEU A 42 -5.97 -1.76 4.87
N PHE A 43 -4.85 -1.39 5.51
CA PHE A 43 -4.53 -1.88 6.85
C PHE A 43 -5.56 -1.42 7.89
N PHE A 44 -5.87 -0.13 7.93
CA PHE A 44 -6.67 0.50 8.98
C PHE A 44 -8.18 0.53 8.67
N LYS A 45 -8.57 0.18 7.45
CA LYS A 45 -9.95 0.00 7.00
C LYS A 45 -10.07 -1.28 6.16
N PRO A 46 -9.79 -2.46 6.73
CA PRO A 46 -9.83 -3.71 5.98
C PRO A 46 -11.23 -4.04 5.46
N ASP A 47 -12.28 -3.55 6.12
CA ASP A 47 -13.69 -3.76 5.76
C ASP A 47 -14.29 -2.62 4.91
N ALA A 48 -13.48 -1.63 4.50
CA ALA A 48 -13.95 -0.60 3.57
C ALA A 48 -14.21 -1.20 2.18
N ARG A 49 -14.97 -0.48 1.36
CA ARG A 49 -15.42 -0.98 0.04
C ARG A 49 -14.37 -0.91 -1.06
N HIS A 50 -13.08 -0.94 -0.69
CA HIS A 50 -12.02 -1.08 -1.69
C HIS A 50 -12.05 -2.50 -2.25
N LYS A 51 -12.15 -2.59 -3.57
CA LYS A 51 -12.13 -3.86 -4.29
C LYS A 51 -10.71 -4.35 -4.51
N ARG A 52 -9.84 -3.45 -4.97
CA ARG A 52 -8.43 -3.68 -5.27
C ARG A 52 -7.65 -2.44 -4.90
N VAL A 53 -6.43 -2.64 -4.42
CA VAL A 53 -5.55 -1.55 -3.99
C VAL A 53 -4.23 -1.65 -4.74
N VAL A 54 -3.74 -0.52 -5.25
CA VAL A 54 -2.43 -0.41 -5.87
C VAL A 54 -1.61 0.64 -5.11
N SER A 55 -0.50 0.17 -4.55
CA SER A 55 0.49 1.00 -3.83
C SER A 55 1.76 1.09 -4.67
N ALA A 56 1.96 2.24 -5.33
CA ALA A 56 3.05 2.43 -6.27
C ALA A 56 4.17 3.34 -5.73
N SER A 57 5.40 2.83 -5.67
CA SER A 57 6.61 3.61 -5.38
C SER A 57 6.52 4.39 -4.06
N ALA A 58 6.06 3.75 -2.99
CA ALA A 58 5.96 4.42 -1.69
C ALA A 58 7.38 4.76 -1.18
N GLY A 59 7.54 5.94 -0.59
CA GLY A 59 8.83 6.31 -0.01
C GLY A 59 9.30 5.41 1.15
N TRP A 60 8.37 4.76 1.85
CA TRP A 60 8.55 3.78 2.92
C TRP A 60 7.17 3.22 3.31
N TYR A 61 7.13 2.13 4.07
CA TYR A 61 5.91 1.37 4.34
C TYR A 61 5.62 1.25 5.84
N THR A 62 4.34 1.09 6.18
CA THR A 62 3.94 0.52 7.47
C THR A 62 4.01 -0.99 7.33
N MET A 63 5.04 -1.60 7.92
CA MET A 63 5.22 -3.05 7.89
C MET A 63 4.13 -3.73 8.73
N PRO A 64 3.65 -4.93 8.35
CA PRO A 64 2.75 -5.73 9.17
C PRO A 64 3.49 -6.40 10.35
N ASP A 65 4.26 -5.60 11.11
CA ASP A 65 5.14 -6.04 12.19
C ASP A 65 4.69 -5.40 13.52
N PRO A 66 4.17 -6.18 14.50
CA PRO A 66 3.73 -5.66 15.78
C PRO A 66 4.87 -5.32 16.75
N SER A 67 6.13 -5.59 16.39
CA SER A 67 7.31 -5.23 17.19
C SER A 67 7.81 -3.81 16.92
N VAL A 68 7.48 -3.25 15.73
CA VAL A 68 7.94 -1.92 15.27
C VAL A 68 6.86 -0.87 15.51
N ASN A 69 7.23 0.28 16.09
CA ASN A 69 6.32 1.39 16.35
C ASN A 69 5.70 1.95 15.06
N PHE A 70 4.41 2.23 15.11
CA PHE A 70 3.73 3.10 14.17
C PHE A 70 4.47 4.45 14.06
N PRO A 71 4.70 4.99 12.85
CA PRO A 71 4.08 4.57 11.59
C PRO A 71 4.83 3.51 10.78
N TYR A 72 6.00 3.00 11.21
CA TYR A 72 6.81 2.06 10.43
C TYR A 72 6.42 0.58 10.64
N GLY A 73 5.73 0.28 11.74
CA GLY A 73 5.07 -1.00 12.00
C GLY A 73 3.71 -0.81 12.67
N LEU A 74 3.21 -1.85 13.32
CA LEU A 74 1.88 -1.87 13.93
C LEU A 74 1.86 -1.62 15.44
N LYS A 75 3.02 -1.61 16.11
CA LYS A 75 3.07 -1.34 17.55
C LYS A 75 2.58 0.07 17.86
N LYS A 76 1.76 0.23 18.89
CA LYS A 76 1.06 1.48 19.26
C LYS A 76 0.08 1.99 18.21
N SER A 77 -0.29 1.16 17.23
CA SER A 77 -1.36 1.47 16.27
C SER A 77 -2.68 0.82 16.72
N PRO A 78 -3.83 1.25 16.16
CA PRO A 78 -5.10 0.55 16.35
C PRO A 78 -5.09 -0.94 15.94
N LEU A 79 -4.09 -1.38 15.17
CA LEU A 79 -3.94 -2.76 14.70
C LEU A 79 -2.94 -3.59 15.50
N GLU A 80 -2.35 -3.06 16.58
CA GLU A 80 -1.28 -3.75 17.33
C GLU A 80 -1.65 -5.18 17.76
N SER A 81 -2.92 -5.43 18.06
CA SER A 81 -3.44 -6.75 18.46
C SER A 81 -4.49 -7.32 17.50
N SER A 82 -4.63 -6.71 16.30
CA SER A 82 -5.61 -7.16 15.30
C SER A 82 -5.08 -8.33 14.50
N SER A 83 -5.98 -9.23 14.08
CA SER A 83 -5.65 -10.23 13.06
C SER A 83 -5.36 -9.53 11.73
N LEU A 84 -4.31 -9.97 11.03
CA LEU A 84 -3.96 -9.48 9.70
C LEU A 84 -4.50 -10.38 8.57
N GLN A 85 -5.35 -11.36 8.90
CA GLN A 85 -5.90 -12.29 7.92
C GLN A 85 -6.59 -11.58 6.74
N THR A 86 -7.51 -10.65 7.02
CA THR A 86 -8.20 -9.88 5.96
C THR A 86 -7.23 -9.01 5.17
N VAL A 87 -6.24 -8.42 5.84
CA VAL A 87 -5.23 -7.56 5.22
C VAL A 87 -4.35 -8.36 4.25
N PHE A 88 -3.89 -9.55 4.64
CA PHE A 88 -3.07 -10.41 3.78
C PHE A 88 -3.88 -11.04 2.64
N ALA A 89 -5.14 -11.41 2.87
CA ALA A 89 -6.02 -11.97 1.85
C ALA A 89 -6.44 -10.93 0.77
N ALA A 90 -6.38 -9.64 1.09
CA ALA A 90 -6.83 -8.58 0.19
C ALA A 90 -6.00 -8.49 -1.12
N PRO A 91 -6.62 -8.07 -2.24
CA PRO A 91 -5.93 -7.90 -3.52
C PRO A 91 -5.15 -6.58 -3.59
N LEU A 92 -4.06 -6.50 -2.83
CA LEU A 92 -3.07 -5.41 -2.92
C LEU A 92 -2.03 -5.70 -4.01
N THR A 93 -1.74 -4.74 -4.86
CA THR A 93 -0.59 -4.79 -5.77
C THR A 93 0.43 -3.72 -5.38
N VAL A 94 1.66 -4.14 -5.10
CA VAL A 94 2.81 -3.26 -4.89
C VAL A 94 3.53 -3.07 -6.22
N ILE A 95 3.64 -1.82 -6.69
CA ILE A 95 4.32 -1.48 -7.94
C ILE A 95 5.54 -0.61 -7.64
N VAL A 96 6.66 -0.84 -8.31
CA VAL A 96 7.81 0.06 -8.22
C VAL A 96 8.60 0.09 -9.53
N GLY A 97 9.21 1.22 -9.86
CA GLY A 97 10.14 1.31 -10.98
C GLY A 97 11.48 0.65 -10.67
N LEU A 98 12.08 -0.08 -11.62
CA LEU A 98 13.43 -0.65 -11.44
C LEU A 98 14.54 0.41 -11.34
N LYS A 99 14.27 1.67 -11.73
CA LYS A 99 15.19 2.80 -11.60
C LYS A 99 14.84 3.74 -10.44
N ASP A 100 13.79 3.45 -9.64
CA ASP A 100 13.50 4.19 -8.40
C ASP A 100 14.42 3.67 -7.28
N ASN A 101 15.71 3.67 -7.59
CA ASN A 101 16.79 3.01 -6.85
C ASN A 101 17.95 3.95 -6.53
N ASP A 102 17.70 5.27 -6.52
CA ASP A 102 18.66 6.27 -6.07
C ASP A 102 18.50 6.49 -4.56
N PRO A 103 19.48 6.09 -3.73
CA PRO A 103 19.43 6.31 -2.28
C PRO A 103 19.56 7.78 -1.90
N ASN A 104 19.89 8.67 -2.84
CA ASN A 104 19.94 10.12 -2.62
C ASN A 104 18.78 10.86 -3.30
N ALA A 105 17.75 10.12 -3.75
CA ALA A 105 16.60 10.71 -4.42
C ALA A 105 15.95 11.80 -3.56
N SER A 106 15.55 12.90 -4.19
CA SER A 106 14.87 13.99 -3.49
C SER A 106 13.62 13.49 -2.76
N SER A 107 13.40 14.03 -1.56
CA SER A 107 12.26 13.67 -0.69
C SER A 107 12.20 12.19 -0.27
N LEU A 108 13.27 11.42 -0.46
CA LEU A 108 13.42 10.12 0.17
C LEU A 108 13.67 10.30 1.67
N ARG A 109 12.95 9.53 2.48
CA ARG A 109 13.08 9.62 3.93
C ARG A 109 14.25 8.75 4.39
N HIS A 110 15.21 9.37 5.09
CA HIS A 110 16.25 8.65 5.82
C HIS A 110 16.07 8.80 7.33
N ASN A 111 16.03 7.64 7.97
CA ASN A 111 16.15 7.43 9.40
C ASN A 111 16.23 5.92 9.62
N SER A 112 16.68 5.52 10.81
CA SER A 112 16.89 4.11 11.14
C SER A 112 15.69 3.19 10.87
N GLN A 113 14.45 3.68 10.95
CA GLN A 113 13.25 2.86 10.75
C GLN A 113 12.86 2.73 9.27
N ALA A 114 13.06 3.79 8.48
CA ALA A 114 12.83 3.77 7.04
C ALA A 114 13.97 3.01 6.33
N ASP A 115 15.21 3.24 6.74
CA ASP A 115 16.40 2.63 6.14
C ASP A 115 16.49 1.13 6.47
N ALA A 116 15.89 0.68 7.58
CA ALA A 116 15.72 -0.75 7.87
C ALA A 116 14.85 -1.49 6.84
N GLN A 117 14.10 -0.76 6.00
CA GLN A 117 13.32 -1.33 4.91
C GLN A 117 14.10 -1.35 3.58
N GLY A 118 15.28 -0.72 3.50
CA GLY A 118 16.06 -0.52 2.29
C GLY A 118 16.52 0.93 2.12
N ASP A 119 17.57 1.14 1.33
CA ASP A 119 18.19 2.45 1.13
C ASP A 119 17.48 3.29 0.05
N ASP A 120 16.63 2.66 -0.77
CA ASP A 120 15.85 3.31 -1.82
C ASP A 120 14.40 2.77 -1.90
N ARG A 121 13.57 3.30 -2.81
CA ARG A 121 12.14 2.90 -2.89
C ARG A 121 11.96 1.51 -3.51
N LEU A 122 12.85 1.08 -4.42
CA LEU A 122 12.84 -0.25 -5.00
C LEU A 122 13.06 -1.31 -3.92
N GLU A 123 14.12 -1.17 -3.12
CA GLU A 123 14.42 -2.06 -2.00
C GLU A 123 13.29 -2.06 -0.97
N ARG A 124 12.77 -0.89 -0.62
CA ARG A 124 11.64 -0.76 0.33
C ARG A 124 10.38 -1.47 -0.14
N ALA A 125 10.04 -1.37 -1.43
CA ALA A 125 8.89 -2.06 -2.00
C ALA A 125 9.08 -3.58 -2.01
N GLN A 126 10.28 -4.06 -2.32
CA GLN A 126 10.63 -5.48 -2.27
C GLN A 126 10.57 -6.00 -0.84
N TYR A 127 11.20 -5.30 0.11
CA TYR A 127 11.19 -5.64 1.52
C TYR A 127 9.77 -5.70 2.07
N PHE A 128 8.95 -4.69 1.80
CA PHE A 128 7.55 -4.68 2.21
C PHE A 128 6.78 -5.90 1.70
N TYR A 129 6.89 -6.22 0.41
CA TYR A 129 6.18 -7.35 -0.17
C TYR A 129 6.66 -8.71 0.37
N TYR A 130 7.97 -8.98 0.29
CA TYR A 130 8.51 -10.29 0.61
C TYR A 130 8.45 -10.60 2.11
N GLN A 131 8.65 -9.60 2.97
CA GLN A 131 8.47 -9.80 4.41
C GLN A 131 7.00 -10.07 4.75
N SER A 132 6.07 -9.36 4.11
CA SER A 132 4.63 -9.60 4.33
C SER A 132 4.22 -11.00 3.85
N LEU A 133 4.74 -11.45 2.71
CA LEU A 133 4.54 -12.81 2.21
C LEU A 133 5.06 -13.85 3.21
N GLN A 134 6.28 -13.67 3.72
CA GLN A 134 6.88 -14.59 4.68
C GLN A 134 6.08 -14.65 5.99
N LEU A 135 5.61 -13.50 6.48
CA LEU A 135 4.78 -13.41 7.68
C LEU A 135 3.46 -14.16 7.50
N ALA A 136 2.77 -13.95 6.37
CA ALA A 136 1.52 -14.65 6.07
C ALA A 136 1.73 -16.17 5.97
N GLN A 137 2.78 -16.61 5.28
CA GLN A 137 3.12 -18.03 5.15
C GLN A 137 3.45 -18.68 6.50
N THR A 138 4.23 -18.00 7.34
CA THR A 138 4.59 -18.50 8.69
C THR A 138 3.35 -18.63 9.58
N ALA A 139 2.38 -17.73 9.42
CA ALA A 139 1.10 -17.76 10.12
C ALA A 139 0.05 -18.67 9.45
N ASN A 140 0.38 -19.33 8.34
CA ASN A 140 -0.54 -20.13 7.52
C ASN A 140 -1.81 -19.37 7.11
N LEU A 141 -1.63 -18.12 6.67
CA LEU A 141 -2.68 -17.22 6.20
C LEU A 141 -2.65 -17.11 4.67
N ASP A 142 -3.82 -16.88 4.08
CA ASP A 142 -3.93 -16.55 2.65
C ASP A 142 -3.20 -15.24 2.34
N PHE A 143 -2.57 -15.19 1.17
CA PHE A 143 -1.83 -14.02 0.72
C PHE A 143 -2.24 -13.61 -0.71
N GLY A 144 -3.11 -12.62 -0.80
CA GLY A 144 -3.67 -12.09 -2.05
C GLY A 144 -2.80 -11.03 -2.72
N TRP A 145 -1.67 -10.65 -2.11
CA TRP A 145 -0.87 -9.54 -2.62
C TRP A 145 -0.04 -9.94 -3.84
N LYS A 146 0.19 -8.98 -4.73
CA LYS A 146 1.08 -9.09 -5.89
C LYS A 146 2.18 -8.04 -5.85
N TYR A 147 3.32 -8.37 -6.47
CA TYR A 147 4.42 -7.45 -6.69
C TYR A 147 4.70 -7.32 -8.18
N GLN A 148 4.95 -6.09 -8.64
CA GLN A 148 5.35 -5.82 -10.01
C GLN A 148 6.42 -4.72 -10.06
N SER A 149 7.53 -5.02 -10.72
CA SER A 149 8.54 -4.03 -11.07
C SER A 149 8.37 -3.55 -12.53
N LEU A 150 8.63 -2.28 -12.77
CA LEU A 150 8.53 -1.67 -14.10
C LEU A 150 9.93 -1.43 -14.69
N PRO A 151 10.28 -2.04 -15.84
CA PRO A 151 11.59 -1.87 -16.43
C PRO A 151 11.80 -0.44 -16.93
N ASN A 152 12.99 0.11 -16.69
CA ASN A 152 13.39 1.45 -17.11
C ASN A 152 12.55 2.61 -16.55
N VAL A 153 11.77 2.39 -15.50
CA VAL A 153 10.93 3.41 -14.85
C VAL A 153 11.58 3.82 -13.53
N ASP A 154 11.69 5.13 -13.30
CA ASP A 154 12.14 5.75 -12.03
C ASP A 154 10.91 6.11 -11.16
N HIS A 155 10.99 7.14 -10.31
CA HIS A 155 9.88 7.67 -9.49
C HIS A 155 8.82 8.42 -10.32
N ASP A 156 8.25 7.75 -11.33
CA ASP A 156 7.37 8.36 -12.34
C ASP A 156 5.88 8.02 -12.10
N PHE A 157 5.08 9.07 -11.86
CA PHE A 157 3.65 8.96 -11.65
C PHE A 157 2.88 8.43 -12.88
N ASN A 158 3.23 8.87 -14.09
CA ASN A 158 2.50 8.51 -15.32
C ASN A 158 2.71 7.04 -15.68
N ALA A 159 3.95 6.55 -15.56
CA ALA A 159 4.30 5.17 -15.80
C ALA A 159 3.62 4.24 -14.78
N THR A 160 3.67 4.60 -13.49
CA THR A 160 3.06 3.78 -12.42
C THR A 160 1.54 3.80 -12.45
N SER A 161 0.90 4.94 -12.76
CA SER A 161 -0.56 5.02 -12.93
C SER A 161 -1.05 4.30 -14.19
N THR A 162 -0.29 4.35 -15.29
CA THR A 162 -0.60 3.57 -16.51
C THR A 162 -0.52 2.07 -16.23
N ALA A 163 0.52 1.62 -15.52
CA ALA A 163 0.64 0.22 -15.10
C ALA A 163 -0.53 -0.19 -14.19
N ALA A 164 -0.87 0.64 -13.21
CA ALA A 164 -2.02 0.40 -12.33
C ALA A 164 -3.33 0.30 -13.10
N ALA A 165 -3.59 1.21 -14.04
CA ALA A 165 -4.80 1.17 -14.87
C ALA A 165 -4.89 -0.12 -15.71
N ASN A 166 -3.76 -0.62 -16.24
CA ASN A 166 -3.74 -1.90 -16.94
C ASN A 166 -4.07 -3.07 -15.99
N ILE A 167 -3.53 -3.08 -14.77
CA ILE A 167 -3.82 -4.13 -13.77
C ILE A 167 -5.30 -4.11 -13.34
N LEU A 168 -5.88 -2.91 -13.24
CA LEU A 168 -7.25 -2.73 -12.77
C LEU A 168 -8.29 -2.97 -13.88
N TYR A 169 -8.00 -2.65 -15.14
CA TYR A 169 -9.04 -2.56 -16.17
C TYR A 169 -8.73 -3.26 -17.49
N LYS A 170 -7.65 -4.05 -17.58
CA LYS A 170 -7.33 -4.88 -18.74
C LYS A 170 -7.06 -6.32 -18.32
#